data_AF-A0A8T5MLT1-F1
#
_entry.id   AF-A0A8T5MLT1-F1
#
_cell.length_a   1.000
_cell.length_b   1.000
_cell.length_c   1.000
_cell.angle_alpha   90.00
_cell.angle_beta   90.00
_cell.angle_gamma   90.00
#
_symmetry.space_group_name_H-M   'P 1'
#
loop_
_entity.id
_entity.type
_entity.pdbx_description
1 polymer ?
#
loop_
_entity_poly.entity_id
_entity_poly.type
_entity_poly.pdbx_seq_one_letter_code
_entity_poly.pdbx_strand_id
1 'polypeptide(L)'
;TKQILAKKEADLNKIDELLSRKQKLLEQKEKELESNRKDIEYELQKAEANRRMIYEEIKQRQAELSDLTRLRDLRQKELSESEKLLKDKEVELLQTIRDLEVDKELLDKKEDEISKAAKRIEQDKLMIEQKEEEIIEKVALLEELQATVPKREQELKKMRDEIDSYDKALTEKEKQLEKDYQKRLKELDKTKDKMENTIDRLEKKEAKISAAKELRANITQLENKLKKLDNEATLKQSELESIKTELVSGTAETLKVKRMEDDLDKKRKEIEQKEKELLTEEAEVEAGEFKDYVEHEMLKYERPELPKLEDSGDIYTLIDEARELVTMGRLSEARAIYARIGNFYEQLHAAPSEKKRIYYAILELKTDIELAYLA
;
A
#
# COMPACT_ATOMS: atom_id res chain seq x y z
N THR A 1 -187.00 153.19 17.24
CA THR A 1 -185.76 153.64 17.94
C THR A 1 -185.40 152.80 19.14
N LYS A 2 -186.15 152.78 20.27
CA LYS A 2 -185.71 152.08 21.52
C LYS A 2 -185.26 150.62 21.33
N GLN A 3 -185.95 149.80 20.53
CA GLN A 3 -185.54 148.42 20.22
C GLN A 3 -184.17 148.30 19.50
N ILE A 4 -183.74 149.33 18.76
CA ILE A 4 -182.46 149.31 18.03
C ILE A 4 -181.29 149.58 19.00
N LEU A 5 -181.51 150.47 19.99
CA LEU A 5 -180.53 150.71 21.06
C LEU A 5 -180.34 149.45 21.91
N ALA A 6 -181.42 148.89 22.46
CA ALA A 6 -181.36 147.67 23.27
C ALA A 6 -180.72 146.48 22.53
N LYS A 7 -180.90 146.38 21.19
CA LYS A 7 -180.24 145.35 20.39
C LYS A 7 -178.74 145.62 20.22
N LYS A 8 -178.33 146.86 19.90
CA LYS A 8 -176.90 147.24 19.85
C LYS A 8 -176.21 147.07 21.20
N GLU A 9 -176.90 147.34 22.29
CA GLU A 9 -176.39 147.23 23.67
C GLU A 9 -176.23 145.76 24.08
N ALA A 10 -177.16 144.88 23.68
CA ALA A 10 -176.99 143.43 23.79
C ALA A 10 -175.86 142.89 22.90
N ASP A 11 -175.73 143.40 21.67
CA ASP A 11 -174.63 143.03 20.75
C ASP A 11 -173.27 143.52 21.30
N LEU A 12 -173.20 144.68 21.94
CA LEU A 12 -171.98 145.21 22.59
C LEU A 12 -171.58 144.35 23.80
N ASN A 13 -172.50 144.09 24.73
CA ASN A 13 -172.24 143.19 25.87
C ASN A 13 -171.79 141.79 25.41
N LYS A 14 -172.31 141.32 24.27
CA LYS A 14 -171.90 140.05 23.67
C LYS A 14 -170.50 140.10 23.03
N ILE A 15 -170.09 141.26 22.48
CA ILE A 15 -168.72 141.51 22.04
C ILE A 15 -167.78 141.55 23.25
N ASP A 16 -168.15 142.21 24.34
CA ASP A 16 -167.33 142.31 25.56
C ASP A 16 -167.22 140.95 26.28
N GLU A 17 -168.28 140.13 26.31
CA GLU A 17 -168.18 138.74 26.73
C GLU A 17 -167.22 137.94 25.83
N LEU A 18 -167.30 138.10 24.50
CA LEU A 18 -166.42 137.40 23.57
C LEU A 18 -164.95 137.85 23.70
N LEU A 19 -164.71 139.13 23.98
CA LEU A 19 -163.39 139.67 24.30
C LEU A 19 -162.87 139.10 25.63
N SER A 20 -163.67 139.13 26.69
CA SER A 20 -163.29 138.55 28.00
C SER A 20 -163.01 137.05 27.91
N ARG A 21 -163.82 136.29 27.15
CA ARG A 21 -163.57 134.87 26.87
C ARG A 21 -162.28 134.66 26.06
N LYS A 22 -162.03 135.47 25.03
CA LYS A 22 -160.77 135.41 24.25
C LYS A 22 -159.55 135.78 25.08
N GLN A 23 -159.65 136.76 25.98
CA GLN A 23 -158.54 137.20 26.82
C GLN A 23 -158.20 136.17 27.91
N LYS A 24 -159.22 135.54 28.51
CA LYS A 24 -159.02 134.38 29.40
C LYS A 24 -158.42 133.17 28.66
N LEU A 25 -158.84 132.92 27.42
CA LEU A 25 -158.26 131.86 26.58
C LEU A 25 -156.81 132.19 26.18
N LEU A 26 -156.48 133.47 25.95
CA LEU A 26 -155.12 133.94 25.69
C LEU A 26 -154.25 133.73 26.93
N GLU A 27 -154.66 134.17 28.12
CA GLU A 27 -153.94 133.92 29.37
C GLU A 27 -153.74 132.42 29.65
N GLN A 28 -154.72 131.58 29.32
CA GLN A 28 -154.59 130.13 29.44
C GLN A 28 -153.53 129.60 28.45
N LYS A 29 -153.53 130.06 27.20
CA LYS A 29 -152.52 129.67 26.21
C LYS A 29 -151.14 130.22 26.52
N GLU A 30 -151.01 131.40 27.10
CA GLU A 30 -149.74 131.94 27.60
C GLU A 30 -149.20 131.10 28.77
N LYS A 31 -150.06 130.69 29.71
CA LYS A 31 -149.69 129.79 30.82
C LYS A 31 -149.31 128.39 30.33
N GLU A 32 -150.03 127.83 29.35
CA GLU A 32 -149.66 126.57 28.68
C GLU A 32 -148.30 126.70 27.96
N LEU A 33 -148.09 127.77 27.18
CA LEU A 33 -146.84 128.01 26.44
C LEU A 33 -145.64 128.19 27.38
N GLU A 34 -145.81 128.92 28.48
CA GLU A 34 -144.76 129.13 29.48
C GLU A 34 -144.50 127.88 30.35
N SER A 35 -145.47 126.96 30.49
CA SER A 35 -145.22 125.62 31.04
C SER A 35 -144.43 124.77 30.04
N ASN A 36 -144.95 124.60 28.83
CA ASN A 36 -144.30 123.83 27.75
C ASN A 36 -142.86 124.31 27.50
N ARG A 37 -142.61 125.62 27.58
CA ARG A 37 -141.28 126.22 27.47
C ARG A 37 -140.35 125.75 28.59
N LYS A 38 -140.81 125.68 29.84
CA LYS A 38 -140.02 125.18 30.98
C LYS A 38 -139.76 123.68 30.88
N ASP A 39 -140.73 122.91 30.41
CA ASP A 39 -140.58 121.48 30.17
C ASP A 39 -139.55 121.21 29.06
N ILE A 40 -139.59 121.99 27.97
CA ILE A 40 -138.59 121.97 26.89
C ILE A 40 -137.22 122.42 27.39
N GLU A 41 -137.13 123.47 28.20
CA GLU A 41 -135.87 123.97 28.75
C GLU A 41 -135.23 122.97 29.73
N TYR A 42 -136.03 122.27 30.53
CA TYR A 42 -135.59 121.19 31.40
C TYR A 42 -135.04 119.99 30.60
N GLU A 43 -135.79 119.48 29.61
CA GLU A 43 -135.32 118.38 28.77
C GLU A 43 -134.10 118.78 27.91
N LEU A 44 -133.98 120.06 27.52
CA LEU A 44 -132.79 120.59 26.85
C LEU A 44 -131.56 120.59 27.78
N GLN A 45 -131.70 121.08 29.02
CA GLN A 45 -130.61 121.06 30.02
C GLN A 45 -130.17 119.62 30.35
N LYS A 46 -131.13 118.70 30.44
CA LYS A 46 -130.91 117.26 30.66
C LYS A 46 -130.21 116.60 29.45
N ALA A 47 -130.61 116.94 28.22
CA ALA A 47 -129.94 116.49 27.01
C ALA A 47 -128.51 117.07 26.88
N GLU A 48 -128.31 118.34 27.24
CA GLU A 48 -126.99 118.97 27.32
C GLU A 48 -126.07 118.27 28.34
N ALA A 49 -126.58 117.95 29.54
CA ALA A 49 -125.84 117.23 30.57
C ALA A 49 -125.43 115.82 30.09
N ASN A 50 -126.37 115.06 29.54
CA ASN A 50 -126.10 113.75 28.94
C ASN A 50 -125.04 113.84 27.82
N ARG A 51 -125.14 114.84 26.93
CA ARG A 51 -124.15 115.10 25.88
C ARG A 51 -122.75 115.39 26.45
N ARG A 52 -122.65 116.15 27.55
CA ARG A 52 -121.36 116.43 28.23
C ARG A 52 -120.75 115.16 28.83
N MET A 53 -121.56 114.31 29.49
CA MET A 53 -121.07 113.02 30.02
C MET A 53 -120.53 112.12 28.91
N ILE A 54 -121.30 111.96 27.82
CA ILE A 54 -120.90 111.15 26.66
C ILE A 54 -119.60 111.67 26.02
N TYR A 55 -119.39 112.99 25.94
CA TYR A 55 -118.13 113.54 25.41
C TYR A 55 -116.92 113.21 26.30
N GLU A 56 -117.05 113.28 27.62
CA GLU A 56 -115.95 112.88 28.52
C GLU A 56 -115.72 111.37 28.53
N GLU A 57 -116.76 110.53 28.43
CA GLU A 57 -116.60 109.07 28.22
C GLU A 57 -115.86 108.76 26.92
N ILE A 58 -116.22 109.41 25.80
CA ILE A 58 -115.54 109.24 24.51
C ILE A 58 -114.06 109.65 24.63
N LYS A 59 -113.77 110.77 25.30
CA LYS A 59 -112.42 111.29 25.53
C LYS A 59 -111.58 110.38 26.42
N GLN A 60 -112.17 109.78 27.45
CA GLN A 60 -111.52 108.75 28.28
C GLN A 60 -111.20 107.50 27.45
N ARG A 61 -112.18 106.94 26.73
CA ARG A 61 -111.97 105.75 25.86
C ARG A 61 -110.97 106.00 24.73
N GLN A 62 -110.87 107.23 24.22
CA GLN A 62 -109.83 107.63 23.25
C GLN A 62 -108.42 107.60 23.86
N ALA A 63 -108.26 108.00 25.12
CA ALA A 63 -106.98 107.88 25.83
C ALA A 63 -106.62 106.41 26.09
N GLU A 64 -107.56 105.63 26.62
CA GLU A 64 -107.41 104.17 26.85
C GLU A 64 -107.00 103.44 25.56
N LEU A 65 -107.67 103.74 24.43
CA LEU A 65 -107.35 103.16 23.13
C LEU A 65 -105.94 103.55 22.66
N SER A 66 -105.49 104.77 22.94
CA SER A 66 -104.14 105.24 22.61
C SER A 66 -103.06 104.48 23.39
N ASP A 67 -103.26 104.28 24.70
CA ASP A 67 -102.31 103.56 25.55
C ASP A 67 -102.33 102.04 25.31
N LEU A 68 -103.49 101.45 25.01
CA LEU A 68 -103.58 100.07 24.52
C LEU A 68 -102.87 99.89 23.17
N THR A 69 -102.95 100.88 22.27
CA THR A 69 -102.23 100.86 20.99
C THR A 69 -100.72 100.91 21.22
N ARG A 70 -100.23 101.80 22.09
CA ARG A 70 -98.82 101.87 22.49
C ARG A 70 -98.32 100.56 23.12
N LEU A 71 -99.13 99.95 23.99
CA LEU A 71 -98.78 98.68 24.65
C LEU A 71 -98.71 97.52 23.63
N ARG A 72 -99.65 97.44 22.69
CA ARG A 72 -99.61 96.48 21.57
C ARG A 72 -98.32 96.65 20.76
N ASP A 73 -97.98 97.89 20.40
CA ASP A 73 -96.82 98.18 19.55
C ASP A 73 -95.48 97.94 20.26
N LEU A 74 -95.44 98.03 21.60
CA LEU A 74 -94.33 97.57 22.42
C LEU A 74 -94.22 96.04 22.41
N ARG A 75 -95.32 95.32 22.73
CA ARG A 75 -95.33 93.84 22.72
C ARG A 75 -94.99 93.25 21.35
N GLN A 76 -95.39 93.90 20.25
CA GLN A 76 -95.05 93.47 18.89
C GLN A 76 -93.55 93.58 18.58
N LYS A 77 -92.85 94.55 19.18
CA LYS A 77 -91.38 94.68 19.08
C LYS A 77 -90.68 93.61 19.91
N GLU A 78 -91.06 93.47 21.18
CA GLU A 78 -90.53 92.43 22.08
C GLU A 78 -90.68 91.03 21.47
N LEU A 79 -91.84 90.73 20.86
CA LEU A 79 -92.07 89.48 20.15
C LEU A 79 -91.13 89.32 18.95
N SER A 80 -90.99 90.34 18.09
CA SER A 80 -90.10 90.29 16.92
C SER A 80 -88.61 90.20 17.29
N GLU A 81 -88.21 90.74 18.44
CA GLU A 81 -86.86 90.60 19.00
C GLU A 81 -86.64 89.17 19.55
N SER A 82 -87.62 88.62 20.26
CA SER A 82 -87.59 87.22 20.71
C SER A 82 -87.59 86.22 19.54
N GLU A 83 -88.35 86.48 18.47
CA GLU A 83 -88.37 85.63 17.26
C GLU A 83 -87.02 85.59 16.54
N LYS A 84 -86.25 86.69 16.57
CA LYS A 84 -84.89 86.73 16.01
C LYS A 84 -83.94 85.92 16.89
N LEU A 85 -83.93 86.19 18.19
CA LEU A 85 -83.07 85.49 19.15
C LEU A 85 -83.29 83.96 19.13
N LEU A 86 -84.53 83.51 18.97
CA LEU A 86 -84.86 82.10 18.82
C LEU A 86 -84.30 81.49 17.52
N LYS A 87 -84.36 82.21 16.39
CA LYS A 87 -83.79 81.75 15.10
C LYS A 87 -82.26 81.73 15.13
N ASP A 88 -81.63 82.73 15.74
CA ASP A 88 -80.18 82.77 15.92
C ASP A 88 -79.71 81.57 16.76
N LYS A 89 -80.46 81.23 17.82
CA LYS A 89 -80.21 80.04 18.65
C LYS A 89 -80.54 78.71 17.96
N GLU A 90 -81.55 78.66 17.10
CA GLU A 90 -81.85 77.50 16.26
C GLU A 90 -80.67 77.20 15.30
N VAL A 91 -80.09 78.23 14.67
CA VAL A 91 -78.90 78.09 13.81
C VAL A 91 -77.67 77.64 14.60
N GLU A 92 -77.44 78.20 15.79
CA GLU A 92 -76.35 77.79 16.69
C GLU A 92 -76.46 76.32 17.13
N LEU A 93 -77.67 75.87 17.49
CA LEU A 93 -77.95 74.48 17.84
C LEU A 93 -77.79 73.54 16.63
N LEU A 94 -78.30 73.92 15.46
CA LEU A 94 -78.15 73.12 14.24
C LEU A 94 -76.69 73.00 13.78
N GLN A 95 -75.86 74.01 14.01
CA GLN A 95 -74.42 73.89 13.77
C GLN A 95 -73.76 72.96 14.80
N THR A 96 -74.04 73.15 16.09
CA THR A 96 -73.53 72.30 17.17
C THR A 96 -73.85 70.81 16.94
N ILE A 97 -75.04 70.49 16.42
CA ILE A 97 -75.44 69.12 16.08
C ILE A 97 -74.54 68.52 14.99
N ARG A 98 -74.25 69.27 13.91
CA ARG A 98 -73.35 68.80 12.83
C ARG A 98 -71.93 68.56 13.33
N ASP A 99 -71.43 69.45 14.17
CA ASP A 99 -70.08 69.36 14.71
C ASP A 99 -69.96 68.10 15.60
N LEU A 100 -70.98 67.79 16.40
CA LEU A 100 -71.09 66.54 17.17
C LEU A 100 -71.27 65.28 16.30
N GLU A 101 -71.95 65.37 15.16
CA GLU A 101 -72.05 64.27 14.18
C GLU A 101 -70.69 63.95 13.56
N VAL A 102 -69.88 64.97 13.25
CA VAL A 102 -68.51 64.82 12.74
C VAL A 102 -67.58 64.26 13.81
N ASP A 103 -67.61 64.79 15.04
CA ASP A 103 -66.83 64.27 16.17
C ASP A 103 -67.16 62.80 16.45
N LYS A 104 -68.44 62.41 16.34
CA LYS A 104 -68.84 61.01 16.46
C LYS A 104 -68.24 60.14 15.34
N GLU A 105 -68.32 60.58 14.08
CA GLU A 105 -67.73 59.81 12.96
C GLU A 105 -66.19 59.65 13.12
N LEU A 106 -65.52 60.63 13.75
CA LEU A 106 -64.10 60.55 14.11
C LEU A 106 -63.83 59.59 15.27
N LEU A 107 -64.70 59.57 16.30
CA LEU A 107 -64.61 58.61 17.40
C LEU A 107 -64.84 57.17 16.94
N ASP A 108 -65.89 56.92 16.14
CA ASP A 108 -66.20 55.60 15.57
C ASP A 108 -64.99 55.06 14.77
N LYS A 109 -64.33 55.91 13.95
CA LYS A 109 -63.09 55.56 13.23
C LYS A 109 -61.92 55.24 14.16
N LYS A 110 -61.79 55.94 15.30
CA LYS A 110 -60.72 55.70 16.28
C LYS A 110 -60.94 54.44 17.11
N GLU A 111 -62.17 54.11 17.48
CA GLU A 111 -62.50 52.83 18.11
C GLU A 111 -62.20 51.65 17.16
N ASP A 112 -62.45 51.82 15.86
CA ASP A 112 -62.18 50.81 14.83
C ASP A 112 -60.66 50.67 14.54
N GLU A 113 -59.87 51.76 14.61
CA GLU A 113 -58.40 51.70 14.62
C GLU A 113 -57.84 50.99 15.86
N ILE A 114 -58.32 51.35 17.07
CA ILE A 114 -57.90 50.75 18.35
C ILE A 114 -58.24 49.25 18.36
N SER A 115 -59.42 48.87 17.87
CA SER A 115 -59.86 47.47 17.75
C SER A 115 -58.98 46.66 16.81
N LYS A 116 -58.41 47.27 15.76
CA LYS A 116 -57.43 46.62 14.85
C LYS A 116 -56.04 46.53 15.50
N ALA A 117 -55.63 47.54 16.26
CA ALA A 117 -54.37 47.52 17.01
C ALA A 117 -54.37 46.45 18.11
N ALA A 118 -55.43 46.37 18.92
CA ALA A 118 -55.58 45.36 19.99
C ALA A 118 -55.52 43.93 19.44
N LYS A 119 -56.17 43.66 18.29
CA LYS A 119 -56.11 42.34 17.63
C LYS A 119 -54.72 41.96 17.14
N ARG A 120 -53.89 42.93 16.73
CA ARG A 120 -52.48 42.68 16.39
C ARG A 120 -51.65 42.38 17.63
N ILE A 121 -51.81 43.18 18.68
CA ILE A 121 -51.08 42.98 19.95
C ILE A 121 -51.33 41.58 20.52
N GLU A 122 -52.56 41.06 20.47
CA GLU A 122 -52.85 39.69 20.93
C GLU A 122 -52.24 38.61 20.02
N GLN A 123 -52.14 38.85 18.70
CA GLN A 123 -51.44 37.96 17.77
C GLN A 123 -49.92 37.96 18.00
N ASP A 124 -49.33 39.15 18.17
CA ASP A 124 -47.90 39.33 18.46
C ASP A 124 -47.54 38.68 19.81
N LYS A 125 -48.37 38.84 20.83
CA LYS A 125 -48.24 38.18 22.14
C LYS A 125 -48.25 36.65 22.02
N LEU A 126 -49.20 36.07 21.29
CA LEU A 126 -49.28 34.62 21.10
C LEU A 126 -48.06 34.08 20.33
N MET A 127 -47.51 34.85 19.37
CA MET A 127 -46.24 34.52 18.72
C MET A 127 -45.02 34.63 19.65
N ILE A 128 -45.03 35.56 20.63
CA ILE A 128 -43.98 35.66 21.65
C ILE A 128 -44.04 34.45 22.60
N GLU A 129 -45.22 34.09 23.11
CA GLU A 129 -45.44 32.92 23.97
C GLU A 129 -44.88 31.64 23.33
N GLN A 130 -45.20 31.39 22.05
CA GLN A 130 -44.65 30.26 21.27
C GLN A 130 -43.11 30.30 21.09
N LYS A 131 -42.50 31.49 21.07
CA LYS A 131 -41.05 31.65 20.94
C LYS A 131 -40.32 31.53 22.27
N GLU A 132 -40.96 31.89 23.38
CA GLU A 132 -40.46 31.62 24.72
C GLU A 132 -40.43 30.10 25.00
N GLU A 133 -41.47 29.36 24.61
CA GLU A 133 -41.49 27.88 24.67
C GLU A 133 -40.34 27.26 23.85
N GLU A 134 -40.16 27.67 22.58
CA GLU A 134 -39.06 27.17 21.72
C GLU A 134 -37.66 27.49 22.30
N ILE A 135 -37.51 28.61 23.02
CA ILE A 135 -36.26 28.98 23.69
C ILE A 135 -36.04 28.09 24.93
N ILE A 136 -37.08 27.84 25.73
CA ILE A 136 -37.01 26.98 26.92
C ILE A 136 -36.60 25.55 26.56
N GLU A 137 -37.20 24.96 25.51
CA GLU A 137 -36.80 23.63 25.01
C GLU A 137 -35.32 23.59 24.61
N LYS A 138 -34.84 24.62 23.90
CA LYS A 138 -33.44 24.73 23.46
C LYS A 138 -32.46 24.93 24.60
N VAL A 139 -32.83 25.68 25.64
CA VAL A 139 -32.02 25.82 26.86
C VAL A 139 -31.92 24.48 27.59
N ALA A 140 -33.02 23.76 27.79
CA ALA A 140 -33.01 22.44 28.43
C ALA A 140 -32.12 21.42 27.68
N LEU A 141 -32.19 21.41 26.34
CA LEU A 141 -31.33 20.57 25.51
C LEU A 141 -29.84 20.97 25.61
N LEU A 142 -29.53 22.26 25.69
CA LEU A 142 -28.16 22.74 25.89
C LEU A 142 -27.61 22.37 27.28
N GLU A 143 -28.44 22.44 28.33
CA GLU A 143 -28.09 22.01 29.68
C GLU A 143 -27.81 20.50 29.75
N GLU A 144 -28.65 19.66 29.11
CA GLU A 144 -28.40 18.23 29.01
C GLU A 144 -27.07 17.94 28.27
N LEU A 145 -26.86 18.56 27.10
CA LEU A 145 -25.63 18.41 26.34
C LEU A 145 -24.40 18.86 27.15
N GLN A 146 -24.48 20.00 27.84
CA GLN A 146 -23.41 20.49 28.72
C GLN A 146 -23.12 19.53 29.87
N ALA A 147 -24.14 18.84 30.42
CA ALA A 147 -23.96 17.79 31.42
C ALA A 147 -23.34 16.49 30.87
N THR A 148 -23.30 16.28 29.55
CA THR A 148 -22.56 15.16 28.93
C THR A 148 -21.07 15.45 28.71
N VAL A 149 -20.68 16.72 28.54
CA VAL A 149 -19.28 17.13 28.27
C VAL A 149 -18.30 16.60 29.33
N PRO A 150 -18.46 16.86 30.65
CA PRO A 150 -17.48 16.42 31.64
C PRO A 150 -17.39 14.89 31.78
N LYS A 151 -18.46 14.15 31.42
CA LYS A 151 -18.43 12.68 31.38
C LYS A 151 -17.51 12.20 30.24
N ARG A 152 -17.66 12.77 29.05
CA ARG A 152 -16.81 12.49 27.88
C ARG A 152 -15.36 12.93 28.10
N GLU A 153 -15.13 14.06 28.75
CA GLU A 153 -13.78 14.49 29.15
C GLU A 153 -13.12 13.51 30.13
N GLN A 154 -13.88 12.98 31.09
CA GLN A 154 -13.39 11.95 32.02
C GLN A 154 -13.12 10.60 31.31
N GLU A 155 -13.95 10.21 30.36
CA GLU A 155 -13.74 9.01 29.52
C GLU A 155 -12.50 9.14 28.64
N LEU A 156 -12.35 10.27 27.93
CA LEU A 156 -11.16 10.57 27.12
C LEU A 156 -9.89 10.62 27.97
N LYS A 157 -9.98 11.14 29.20
CA LYS A 157 -8.85 11.11 30.14
C LYS A 157 -8.45 9.67 30.50
N LYS A 158 -9.39 8.80 30.86
CA LYS A 158 -9.11 7.38 31.15
C LYS A 158 -8.45 6.69 29.96
N MET A 159 -9.01 6.85 28.75
CA MET A 159 -8.42 6.30 27.52
C MET A 159 -7.00 6.80 27.28
N ARG A 160 -6.71 8.07 27.60
CA ARG A 160 -5.37 8.63 27.51
C ARG A 160 -4.43 8.01 28.55
N ASP A 161 -4.85 7.93 29.81
CA ASP A 161 -4.07 7.32 30.90
C ASP A 161 -3.78 5.82 30.61
N GLU A 162 -4.70 5.12 29.93
CA GLU A 162 -4.53 3.75 29.42
C GLU A 162 -3.50 3.66 28.27
N ILE A 163 -3.58 4.52 27.25
CA ILE A 163 -2.60 4.60 26.16
C ILE A 163 -1.20 4.89 26.71
N ASP A 164 -1.10 5.88 27.60
CA ASP A 164 0.12 6.24 28.32
C ASP A 164 0.71 5.05 29.12
N SER A 165 -0.12 4.10 29.55
CA SER A 165 0.32 2.86 30.22
C SER A 165 0.79 1.81 29.21
N TYR A 166 0.10 1.64 28.08
CA TYR A 166 0.51 0.73 27.01
C TYR A 166 1.83 1.14 26.38
N ASP A 167 2.04 2.43 26.08
CA ASP A 167 3.29 2.93 25.50
C ASP A 167 4.48 2.69 26.44
N LYS A 168 4.30 2.89 27.75
CA LYS A 168 5.33 2.59 28.76
C LYS A 168 5.65 1.08 28.80
N ALA A 169 4.63 0.23 28.80
CA ALA A 169 4.81 -1.23 28.80
C ALA A 169 5.46 -1.75 27.51
N LEU A 170 5.13 -1.17 26.36
CA LEU A 170 5.72 -1.50 25.06
C LEU A 170 7.19 -1.06 25.01
N THR A 171 7.49 0.17 25.41
CA THR A 171 8.86 0.71 25.53
C THR A 171 9.74 -0.17 26.45
N GLU A 172 9.19 -0.66 27.56
CA GLU A 172 9.94 -1.52 28.49
C GLU A 172 10.18 -2.92 27.90
N LYS A 173 9.20 -3.46 27.16
CA LYS A 173 9.32 -4.73 26.43
C LYS A 173 10.32 -4.66 25.27
N GLU A 174 10.39 -3.54 24.55
CA GLU A 174 11.39 -3.29 23.50
C GLU A 174 12.81 -3.25 24.08
N LYS A 175 13.03 -2.49 25.16
CA LYS A 175 14.33 -2.50 25.89
C LYS A 175 14.73 -3.89 26.34
N GLN A 176 13.77 -4.73 26.75
CA GLN A 176 14.06 -6.10 27.17
C GLN A 176 14.39 -7.01 25.98
N LEU A 177 13.66 -6.91 24.88
CA LEU A 177 13.95 -7.59 23.62
C LEU A 177 15.35 -7.24 23.10
N GLU A 178 15.72 -5.96 23.10
CA GLU A 178 17.07 -5.51 22.69
C GLU A 178 18.16 -6.09 23.61
N LYS A 179 17.99 -6.04 24.94
CA LYS A 179 18.92 -6.67 25.89
C LYS A 179 19.12 -8.16 25.62
N ASP A 180 18.04 -8.89 25.33
CA ASP A 180 18.10 -10.34 25.10
C ASP A 180 18.63 -10.69 23.71
N TYR A 181 18.38 -9.86 22.69
CA TYR A 181 19.02 -9.95 21.38
C TYR A 181 20.54 -9.73 21.48
N GLN A 182 20.97 -8.70 22.21
CA GLN A 182 22.39 -8.39 22.48
C GLN A 182 23.11 -9.50 23.28
N LYS A 183 22.42 -10.19 24.20
CA LYS A 183 22.96 -11.41 24.83
C LYS A 183 23.16 -12.52 23.80
N ARG A 184 22.13 -12.78 22.98
CA ARG A 184 22.11 -13.88 22.03
C ARG A 184 23.14 -13.71 20.90
N LEU A 185 23.43 -12.47 20.48
CA LEU A 185 24.58 -12.16 19.61
C LEU A 185 25.90 -12.58 20.27
N LYS A 186 26.16 -12.15 21.51
CA LYS A 186 27.38 -12.50 22.26
C LYS A 186 27.51 -14.00 22.58
N GLU A 187 26.42 -14.75 22.57
CA GLU A 187 26.42 -16.21 22.65
C GLU A 187 26.72 -16.83 21.28
N LEU A 188 26.16 -16.28 20.20
CA LEU A 188 26.43 -16.70 18.82
C LEU A 188 27.92 -16.53 18.48
N ASP A 189 28.52 -15.38 18.79
CA ASP A 189 29.95 -15.12 18.62
C ASP A 189 30.80 -16.16 19.36
N LYS A 190 30.50 -16.42 20.64
CA LYS A 190 31.20 -17.46 21.42
C LYS A 190 31.02 -18.87 20.87
N THR A 191 29.93 -19.16 20.15
CA THR A 191 29.80 -20.43 19.42
C THR A 191 30.56 -20.45 18.10
N LYS A 192 30.63 -19.31 17.38
CA LYS A 192 31.46 -19.13 16.19
C LYS A 192 32.95 -19.30 16.51
N ASP A 193 33.46 -18.62 17.54
CA ASP A 193 34.83 -18.75 18.03
C ASP A 193 35.18 -20.22 18.34
N LYS A 194 34.26 -20.94 19.00
CA LYS A 194 34.42 -22.38 19.30
C LYS A 194 34.41 -23.23 18.03
N MET A 195 33.55 -22.94 17.07
CA MET A 195 33.49 -23.64 15.79
C MET A 195 34.79 -23.44 14.99
N GLU A 196 35.27 -22.21 14.85
CA GLU A 196 36.57 -21.89 14.22
C GLU A 196 37.71 -22.63 14.93
N ASN A 197 37.78 -22.58 16.27
CA ASN A 197 38.74 -23.36 17.05
C ASN A 197 38.63 -24.88 16.87
N THR A 198 37.46 -25.42 16.49
CA THR A 198 37.32 -26.85 16.13
C THR A 198 37.70 -27.15 14.69
N ILE A 199 37.47 -26.23 13.75
CA ILE A 199 37.90 -26.36 12.35
C ILE A 199 39.44 -26.40 12.30
N ASP A 200 40.11 -25.43 12.94
CA ASP A 200 41.56 -25.39 13.18
C ASP A 200 42.13 -26.73 13.66
N ARG A 201 41.42 -27.39 14.58
CA ARG A 201 41.82 -28.67 15.19
C ARG A 201 41.53 -29.87 14.30
N LEU A 202 40.55 -29.77 13.41
CA LEU A 202 40.24 -30.79 12.40
C LEU A 202 41.25 -30.72 11.25
N GLU A 203 41.56 -29.53 10.73
CA GLU A 203 42.62 -29.34 9.72
C GLU A 203 43.98 -29.87 10.21
N LYS A 204 44.36 -29.53 11.46
CA LYS A 204 45.60 -30.03 12.11
C LYS A 204 45.57 -31.55 12.38
N LYS A 205 44.40 -32.20 12.37
CA LYS A 205 44.26 -33.66 12.38
C LYS A 205 44.30 -34.25 10.97
N GLU A 206 43.68 -33.59 10.00
CA GLU A 206 43.64 -34.01 8.60
C GLU A 206 45.03 -33.99 7.97
N ALA A 207 45.82 -32.94 8.22
CA ALA A 207 47.24 -32.90 7.83
C ALA A 207 48.04 -34.09 8.41
N LYS A 208 47.77 -34.49 9.66
CA LYS A 208 48.39 -35.68 10.28
C LYS A 208 47.89 -36.99 9.67
N ILE A 209 46.63 -37.06 9.25
CA ILE A 209 46.05 -38.21 8.54
C ILE A 209 46.67 -38.33 7.14
N SER A 210 46.91 -37.23 6.43
CA SER A 210 47.61 -37.21 5.14
C SER A 210 49.06 -37.68 5.28
N ALA A 211 49.81 -37.15 6.25
CA ALA A 211 51.17 -37.64 6.55
C ALA A 211 51.18 -39.13 6.95
N ALA A 212 50.15 -39.62 7.67
CA ALA A 212 50.01 -41.04 7.98
C ALA A 212 49.66 -41.90 6.75
N LYS A 213 48.90 -41.38 5.79
CA LYS A 213 48.66 -42.04 4.49
C LYS A 213 49.94 -42.13 3.66
N GLU A 214 50.75 -41.08 3.61
CA GLU A 214 52.06 -41.06 2.95
C GLU A 214 53.03 -42.06 3.59
N LEU A 215 53.15 -42.06 4.92
CA LEU A 215 53.95 -43.05 5.66
C LEU A 215 53.48 -44.48 5.38
N ARG A 216 52.16 -44.72 5.31
CA ARG A 216 51.60 -46.05 4.96
C ARG A 216 51.93 -46.45 3.52
N ALA A 217 51.88 -45.52 2.57
CA ALA A 217 52.28 -45.78 1.19
C ALA A 217 53.79 -46.10 1.10
N ASN A 218 54.63 -45.37 1.82
CA ASN A 218 56.07 -45.63 1.91
C ASN A 218 56.38 -47.00 2.56
N ILE A 219 55.65 -47.37 3.62
CA ILE A 219 55.73 -48.72 4.22
C ILE A 219 55.38 -49.78 3.17
N THR A 220 54.28 -49.61 2.43
CA THR A 220 53.87 -50.57 1.37
C THR A 220 54.92 -50.68 0.24
N GLN A 221 55.60 -49.59 -0.11
CA GLN A 221 56.74 -49.63 -1.04
C GLN A 221 57.95 -50.36 -0.45
N LEU A 222 58.25 -50.17 0.84
CA LEU A 222 59.34 -50.86 1.53
C LEU A 222 59.06 -52.35 1.71
N GLU A 223 57.83 -52.75 2.04
CA GLU A 223 57.38 -54.16 2.08
C GLU A 223 57.56 -54.83 0.72
N ASN A 224 57.20 -54.15 -0.37
CA ASN A 224 57.39 -54.66 -1.72
C ASN A 224 58.87 -54.73 -2.14
N LYS A 225 59.73 -53.83 -1.66
CA LYS A 225 61.19 -53.93 -1.83
C LYS A 225 61.77 -55.09 -1.00
N LEU A 226 61.31 -55.27 0.23
CA LEU A 226 61.68 -56.40 1.10
C LEU A 226 61.34 -57.74 0.44
N LYS A 227 60.12 -57.91 -0.09
CA LYS A 227 59.73 -59.11 -0.84
C LYS A 227 60.57 -59.36 -2.09
N LYS A 228 61.03 -58.30 -2.78
CA LYS A 228 61.98 -58.46 -3.90
C LYS A 228 63.35 -58.94 -3.43
N LEU A 229 63.89 -58.33 -2.37
CA LEU A 229 65.18 -58.73 -1.80
C LEU A 229 65.14 -60.12 -1.18
N ASP A 230 64.02 -60.54 -0.60
CA ASP A 230 63.78 -61.89 -0.06
C ASP A 230 63.70 -62.94 -1.18
N ASN A 231 63.01 -62.62 -2.28
CA ASN A 231 63.04 -63.42 -3.51
C ASN A 231 64.44 -63.48 -4.13
N GLU A 232 65.18 -62.38 -4.18
CA GLU A 232 66.57 -62.36 -4.68
C GLU A 232 67.52 -63.14 -3.77
N ALA A 233 67.36 -63.06 -2.45
CA ALA A 233 68.16 -63.80 -1.47
C ALA A 233 67.89 -65.31 -1.54
N THR A 234 66.62 -65.74 -1.62
CA THR A 234 66.26 -67.15 -1.79
C THR A 234 66.73 -67.71 -3.13
N LEU A 235 66.66 -66.92 -4.21
CA LEU A 235 67.18 -67.32 -5.52
C LEU A 235 68.72 -67.45 -5.48
N LYS A 236 69.43 -66.46 -4.91
CA LYS A 236 70.88 -66.53 -4.64
C LYS A 236 71.27 -67.73 -3.76
N GLN A 237 70.45 -68.09 -2.78
CA GLN A 237 70.70 -69.25 -1.93
C GLN A 237 70.49 -70.57 -2.67
N SER A 238 69.56 -70.61 -3.64
CA SER A 238 69.41 -71.76 -4.56
C SER A 238 70.56 -71.89 -5.56
N GLU A 239 71.09 -70.78 -6.08
CA GLU A 239 72.33 -70.77 -6.89
C GLU A 239 73.51 -71.33 -6.09
N LEU A 240 73.62 -70.94 -4.81
CA LEU A 240 74.71 -71.35 -3.92
C LEU A 240 74.66 -72.86 -3.61
N GLU A 241 73.47 -73.42 -3.35
CA GLU A 241 73.30 -74.88 -3.23
C GLU A 241 73.56 -75.62 -4.56
N SER A 242 73.25 -75.03 -5.72
CA SER A 242 73.60 -75.59 -7.03
C SER A 242 75.13 -75.72 -7.20
N ILE A 243 75.87 -74.63 -6.98
CA ILE A 243 77.35 -74.60 -7.04
C ILE A 243 77.96 -75.61 -6.05
N LYS A 244 77.35 -75.74 -4.86
CA LYS A 244 77.75 -76.70 -3.82
C LYS A 244 77.52 -78.15 -4.26
N THR A 245 76.47 -78.45 -5.03
CA THR A 245 76.30 -79.79 -5.64
C THR A 245 77.32 -80.09 -6.76
N GLU A 246 77.70 -79.09 -7.57
CA GLU A 246 78.78 -79.25 -8.57
C GLU A 246 80.17 -79.49 -7.92
N LEU A 247 80.42 -78.87 -6.75
CA LEU A 247 81.66 -79.11 -5.99
C LEU A 247 81.74 -80.56 -5.45
N VAL A 248 80.59 -81.17 -5.16
CA VAL A 248 80.48 -82.56 -4.67
C VAL A 248 80.63 -83.58 -5.82
N SER A 249 80.26 -83.26 -7.06
CA SER A 249 80.56 -84.13 -8.20
C SER A 249 82.05 -84.05 -8.59
N GLY A 250 82.66 -82.87 -8.64
CA GLY A 250 84.09 -82.72 -8.96
C GLY A 250 85.04 -83.40 -7.96
N THR A 251 84.63 -83.56 -6.70
CA THR A 251 85.39 -84.32 -5.69
C THR A 251 85.25 -85.84 -5.80
N ALA A 252 84.27 -86.35 -6.55
CA ALA A 252 84.14 -87.78 -6.86
C ALA A 252 85.09 -88.23 -7.99
N GLU A 253 85.39 -87.35 -8.95
CA GLU A 253 86.26 -87.68 -10.09
C GLU A 253 87.75 -87.66 -9.73
N THR A 254 88.17 -86.74 -8.86
CA THR A 254 89.55 -86.74 -8.30
C THR A 254 89.86 -88.01 -7.51
N LEU A 255 88.86 -88.65 -6.89
CA LEU A 255 89.01 -89.96 -6.25
C LEU A 255 89.09 -91.15 -7.23
N LYS A 256 88.68 -91.00 -8.49
CA LYS A 256 88.94 -92.00 -9.54
C LYS A 256 90.39 -91.93 -10.03
N VAL A 257 90.87 -90.73 -10.34
CA VAL A 257 92.25 -90.52 -10.85
C VAL A 257 93.28 -91.14 -9.91
N LYS A 258 93.17 -90.87 -8.60
CA LYS A 258 94.11 -91.37 -7.61
C LYS A 258 94.19 -92.90 -7.52
N ARG A 259 93.10 -93.62 -7.83
CA ARG A 259 93.10 -95.09 -7.90
C ARG A 259 93.77 -95.64 -9.17
N MET A 260 93.80 -94.86 -10.25
CA MET A 260 94.55 -95.23 -11.47
C MET A 260 96.05 -95.03 -11.29
N GLU A 261 96.47 -94.06 -10.48
CA GLU A 261 97.89 -93.83 -10.13
C GLU A 261 98.46 -95.02 -9.32
N ASP A 262 97.75 -95.48 -8.29
CA ASP A 262 98.17 -96.64 -7.46
C ASP A 262 98.31 -97.95 -8.28
N ASP A 263 97.41 -98.21 -9.24
CA ASP A 263 97.46 -99.40 -10.09
C ASP A 263 98.58 -99.34 -11.16
N LEU A 264 98.94 -98.14 -11.63
CA LEU A 264 100.06 -97.95 -12.57
C LEU A 264 101.42 -98.16 -11.88
N ASP A 265 101.56 -97.71 -10.63
CA ASP A 265 102.82 -97.87 -9.88
C ASP A 265 103.07 -99.33 -9.46
N LYS A 266 102.00 -100.12 -9.24
CA LYS A 266 102.08 -101.59 -9.14
C LYS A 266 102.63 -102.21 -10.43
N LYS A 267 102.06 -101.89 -11.59
CA LYS A 267 102.47 -102.49 -12.87
C LYS A 267 103.91 -102.12 -13.26
N ARG A 268 104.41 -100.94 -12.87
CA ARG A 268 105.84 -100.60 -13.01
C ARG A 268 106.76 -101.58 -12.28
N LYS A 269 106.41 -101.97 -11.05
CA LYS A 269 107.21 -102.90 -10.23
C LYS A 269 107.17 -104.34 -10.76
N GLU A 270 106.06 -104.77 -11.35
CA GLU A 270 105.98 -106.08 -12.04
C GLU A 270 106.85 -106.13 -13.31
N ILE A 271 106.99 -105.01 -14.04
CA ILE A 271 107.88 -104.91 -15.21
C ILE A 271 109.34 -104.94 -14.79
N GLU A 272 109.74 -104.08 -13.84
CA GLU A 272 111.13 -103.96 -13.35
C GLU A 272 111.67 -105.26 -12.71
N GLN A 273 110.76 -106.15 -12.26
CA GLN A 273 111.13 -107.47 -11.76
C GLN A 273 111.36 -108.49 -12.89
N LYS A 274 110.54 -108.47 -13.95
CA LYS A 274 110.72 -109.34 -15.14
C LYS A 274 111.93 -108.96 -15.99
N GLU A 275 112.25 -107.67 -16.09
CA GLU A 275 113.46 -107.21 -16.79
C GLU A 275 114.75 -107.74 -16.15
N LYS A 276 114.73 -108.06 -14.84
CA LYS A 276 115.87 -108.67 -14.12
C LYS A 276 115.94 -110.19 -14.25
N GLU A 277 114.82 -110.86 -14.55
CA GLU A 277 114.79 -112.31 -14.82
C GLU A 277 115.30 -112.58 -16.25
N LEU A 278 114.88 -111.78 -17.23
CA LEU A 278 115.37 -111.85 -18.62
C LEU A 278 116.90 -111.65 -18.72
N LEU A 279 117.46 -110.69 -17.96
CA LEU A 279 118.91 -110.43 -17.94
C LEU A 279 119.77 -111.57 -17.37
N THR A 280 119.15 -112.67 -16.93
CA THR A 280 119.85 -113.87 -16.43
C THR A 280 119.67 -115.14 -17.29
N GLU A 281 118.82 -115.12 -18.33
CA GLU A 281 118.70 -116.23 -19.30
C GLU A 281 119.47 -116.00 -20.61
N GLU A 282 119.79 -114.75 -20.99
CA GLU A 282 120.53 -114.42 -22.22
C GLU A 282 122.06 -114.74 -22.19
N ALA A 283 122.52 -115.60 -21.27
CA ALA A 283 123.94 -115.80 -20.98
C ALA A 283 124.55 -117.15 -21.44
N GLU A 284 123.76 -118.17 -21.83
CA GLU A 284 124.26 -119.56 -21.97
C GLU A 284 124.04 -120.28 -23.32
N VAL A 285 123.44 -119.66 -24.35
CA VAL A 285 123.34 -120.23 -25.73
C VAL A 285 123.45 -119.09 -26.74
N GLU A 286 124.48 -118.89 -27.58
CA GLU A 286 125.33 -119.74 -28.45
C GLU A 286 124.72 -120.08 -29.83
N ALA A 287 125.39 -119.58 -30.88
CA ALA A 287 125.32 -119.94 -32.32
C ALA A 287 123.95 -119.96 -33.06
N GLY A 288 123.80 -119.10 -34.09
CA GLY A 288 122.63 -119.13 -34.99
C GLY A 288 122.73 -118.20 -36.21
N GLU A 289 123.00 -118.80 -37.37
CA GLU A 289 123.20 -118.25 -38.72
C GLU A 289 122.46 -116.97 -39.16
N PHE A 290 123.23 -116.09 -39.81
CA PHE A 290 122.82 -115.11 -40.82
C PHE A 290 122.12 -115.79 -42.02
N LYS A 291 120.90 -115.37 -42.41
CA LYS A 291 120.49 -115.33 -43.84
C LYS A 291 119.18 -114.60 -44.20
N ASP A 292 119.29 -113.84 -45.29
CA ASP A 292 118.31 -113.53 -46.35
C ASP A 292 116.99 -112.75 -46.08
N TYR A 293 116.54 -112.15 -47.19
CA TYR A 293 115.23 -111.55 -47.51
C TYR A 293 114.83 -110.17 -46.95
N VAL A 294 115.33 -109.17 -47.67
CA VAL A 294 114.68 -107.88 -47.98
C VAL A 294 113.31 -108.11 -48.65
N GLU A 295 112.49 -107.05 -48.73
CA GLU A 295 111.39 -106.83 -49.69
C GLU A 295 109.94 -107.29 -49.33
N HIS A 296 108.98 -106.43 -49.71
CA HIS A 296 107.52 -106.66 -49.85
C HIS A 296 106.67 -107.09 -48.61
N GLU A 297 105.38 -106.70 -48.45
CA GLU A 297 104.68 -105.50 -48.95
C GLU A 297 103.39 -105.20 -48.14
N MET A 298 102.72 -104.10 -48.52
CA MET A 298 101.41 -103.57 -48.16
C MET A 298 100.18 -104.53 -48.04
N LEU A 299 99.03 -103.92 -47.71
CA LEU A 299 97.60 -104.30 -47.95
C LEU A 299 96.89 -104.96 -46.74
N LYS A 300 95.83 -104.36 -46.17
CA LYS A 300 94.38 -104.28 -46.57
C LYS A 300 93.63 -105.64 -46.44
N TYR A 301 92.30 -105.74 -46.31
CA TYR A 301 91.18 -104.78 -46.23
C TYR A 301 90.53 -104.86 -44.80
N GLU A 302 89.24 -104.70 -44.44
CA GLU A 302 87.94 -104.29 -45.03
C GLU A 302 87.07 -103.75 -43.83
N ARG A 303 86.13 -102.77 -43.87
CA ARG A 303 84.81 -102.60 -44.55
C ARG A 303 83.72 -103.61 -44.09
N PRO A 304 82.40 -103.46 -44.39
CA PRO A 304 81.68 -102.52 -45.29
C PRO A 304 81.19 -101.24 -44.52
N GLU A 305 80.23 -100.37 -44.89
CA GLU A 305 79.30 -100.20 -46.06
C GLU A 305 79.43 -98.80 -46.73
N LEU A 306 78.30 -98.10 -47.02
CA LEU A 306 78.06 -96.84 -47.79
C LEU A 306 76.53 -96.46 -47.65
N PRO A 307 75.94 -95.32 -48.12
CA PRO A 307 76.27 -94.56 -49.35
C PRO A 307 76.11 -93.01 -49.42
N LYS A 308 76.95 -92.39 -50.26
CA LYS A 308 76.71 -91.30 -51.26
C LYS A 308 76.22 -89.85 -50.91
N LEU A 309 77.03 -88.90 -51.42
CA LEU A 309 76.73 -87.77 -52.35
C LEU A 309 76.66 -86.28 -51.89
N GLU A 310 77.63 -85.52 -52.45
CA GLU A 310 77.55 -84.17 -53.08
C GLU A 310 77.74 -82.85 -52.30
N ASP A 311 78.11 -81.82 -53.07
CA ASP A 311 78.81 -80.57 -52.71
C ASP A 311 77.89 -79.41 -52.22
N SER A 312 78.47 -78.41 -51.54
CA SER A 312 78.72 -77.07 -52.14
C SER A 312 79.07 -75.93 -51.15
N GLY A 313 79.89 -74.99 -51.63
CA GLY A 313 79.86 -73.56 -51.25
C GLY A 313 80.40 -73.16 -49.88
N ASP A 314 81.67 -72.74 -49.82
CA ASP A 314 82.17 -71.93 -48.70
C ASP A 314 81.51 -70.53 -48.72
N ILE A 315 81.22 -69.99 -47.54
CA ILE A 315 80.49 -68.73 -47.34
C ILE A 315 81.37 -67.49 -47.49
N TYR A 316 82.69 -67.62 -47.34
CA TYR A 316 83.62 -66.48 -47.40
C TYR A 316 83.75 -65.87 -48.81
N THR A 317 83.76 -66.69 -49.87
CA THR A 317 83.88 -66.18 -51.26
C THR A 317 82.68 -65.32 -51.68
N LEU A 318 81.48 -65.63 -51.19
CA LEU A 318 80.28 -64.80 -51.43
C LEU A 318 80.37 -63.43 -50.74
N ILE A 319 81.05 -63.33 -49.60
CA ILE A 319 81.23 -62.07 -48.87
C ILE A 319 82.20 -61.15 -49.63
N ASP A 320 83.30 -61.68 -50.16
CA ASP A 320 84.27 -60.88 -50.92
C ASP A 320 83.73 -60.46 -52.30
N GLU A 321 83.01 -61.33 -53.01
CA GLU A 321 82.33 -60.98 -54.28
C GLU A 321 81.30 -59.84 -54.08
N ALA A 322 80.57 -59.86 -52.96
CA ALA A 322 79.65 -58.77 -52.60
C ALA A 322 80.37 -57.45 -52.28
N ARG A 323 81.58 -57.50 -51.70
CA ARG A 323 82.39 -56.30 -51.42
C ARG A 323 82.91 -55.62 -52.68
N GLU A 324 83.37 -56.40 -53.65
CA GLU A 324 83.85 -55.86 -54.94
C GLU A 324 82.73 -55.15 -55.72
N LEU A 325 81.49 -55.68 -55.65
CA LEU A 325 80.33 -55.02 -56.27
C LEU A 325 79.94 -53.70 -55.59
N VAL A 326 80.22 -53.52 -54.30
CA VAL A 326 80.01 -52.24 -53.59
C VAL A 326 81.04 -51.19 -54.04
N THR A 327 82.34 -51.54 -54.11
CA THR A 327 83.37 -50.61 -54.61
C THR A 327 83.23 -50.28 -56.11
N MET A 328 82.60 -51.16 -56.90
CA MET A 328 82.19 -50.89 -58.29
C MET A 328 80.84 -50.16 -58.42
N GLY A 329 80.14 -49.84 -57.32
CA GLY A 329 78.86 -49.12 -57.33
C GLY A 329 77.65 -49.92 -57.86
N ARG A 330 77.77 -51.24 -58.04
CA ARG A 330 76.71 -52.13 -58.57
C ARG A 330 75.77 -52.61 -57.45
N LEU A 331 75.22 -51.65 -56.71
CA LEU A 331 74.49 -51.87 -55.45
C LEU A 331 73.28 -52.80 -55.56
N SER A 332 72.61 -52.85 -56.72
CA SER A 332 71.50 -53.78 -57.00
C SER A 332 71.95 -55.26 -57.01
N GLU A 333 73.17 -55.52 -57.45
CA GLU A 333 73.74 -56.87 -57.55
C GLU A 333 74.37 -57.28 -56.21
N ALA A 334 75.07 -56.36 -55.54
CA ALA A 334 75.57 -56.57 -54.17
C ALA A 334 74.45 -56.98 -53.19
N ARG A 335 73.26 -56.32 -53.28
CA ARG A 335 72.09 -56.71 -52.47
C ARG A 335 71.54 -58.09 -52.80
N ALA A 336 71.63 -58.54 -54.05
CA ALA A 336 71.19 -59.88 -54.44
C ALA A 336 72.11 -60.98 -53.87
N ILE A 337 73.43 -60.74 -53.83
CA ILE A 337 74.38 -61.65 -53.19
C ILE A 337 74.19 -61.62 -51.65
N TYR A 338 74.04 -60.45 -51.04
CA TYR A 338 73.78 -60.31 -49.60
C TYR A 338 72.56 -61.13 -49.13
N ALA A 339 71.45 -61.07 -49.88
CA ALA A 339 70.25 -61.87 -49.60
C ALA A 339 70.50 -63.40 -49.68
N ARG A 340 71.47 -63.83 -50.50
CA ARG A 340 71.88 -65.24 -50.62
C ARG A 340 72.77 -65.69 -49.45
N ILE A 341 73.67 -64.82 -48.99
CA ILE A 341 74.54 -65.08 -47.82
C ILE A 341 73.71 -65.29 -46.55
N GLY A 342 72.65 -64.50 -46.35
CA GLY A 342 71.76 -64.64 -45.18
C GLY A 342 71.19 -66.06 -45.02
N ASN A 343 70.66 -66.63 -46.11
CA ASN A 343 70.11 -67.99 -46.12
C ASN A 343 71.18 -69.06 -45.80
N PHE A 344 72.41 -68.89 -46.31
CA PHE A 344 73.53 -69.79 -45.99
C PHE A 344 73.93 -69.68 -44.51
N TYR A 345 73.95 -68.48 -43.94
CA TYR A 345 74.34 -68.27 -42.55
C TYR A 345 73.41 -68.95 -41.54
N GLU A 346 72.10 -68.91 -41.77
CA GLU A 346 71.12 -69.59 -40.90
C GLU A 346 71.37 -71.10 -40.86
N GLN A 347 71.60 -71.71 -42.02
CA GLN A 347 71.84 -73.15 -42.19
C GLN A 347 73.26 -73.60 -41.79
N LEU A 348 74.19 -72.68 -41.55
CA LEU A 348 75.60 -73.00 -41.30
C LEU A 348 75.83 -73.71 -39.94
N HIS A 349 76.26 -74.97 -39.99
CA HIS A 349 76.69 -75.77 -38.84
C HIS A 349 78.20 -75.60 -38.54
N ALA A 350 78.59 -74.40 -38.13
CA ALA A 350 79.97 -74.08 -37.72
C ALA A 350 80.12 -73.98 -36.19
N ALA A 351 81.36 -74.06 -35.68
CA ALA A 351 81.64 -73.90 -34.25
C ALA A 351 81.22 -72.50 -33.75
N PRO A 352 80.81 -72.30 -32.48
CA PRO A 352 80.29 -71.01 -32.01
C PRO A 352 81.24 -69.82 -32.18
N SER A 353 82.56 -70.05 -32.09
CA SER A 353 83.61 -69.04 -32.36
C SER A 353 83.66 -68.61 -33.83
N GLU A 354 83.40 -69.54 -34.74
CA GLU A 354 83.45 -69.36 -36.20
C GLU A 354 82.15 -68.78 -36.75
N LYS A 355 81.00 -69.31 -36.31
CA LYS A 355 79.68 -68.72 -36.59
C LYS A 355 79.57 -67.28 -36.05
N LYS A 356 80.34 -66.92 -35.00
CA LYS A 356 80.48 -65.53 -34.52
C LYS A 356 81.41 -64.66 -35.38
N ARG A 357 82.48 -65.20 -35.98
CA ARG A 357 83.30 -64.45 -36.96
C ARG A 357 82.51 -64.11 -38.20
N ILE A 358 81.82 -65.10 -38.78
CA ILE A 358 81.03 -64.96 -39.99
C ILE A 358 79.86 -63.97 -39.77
N TYR A 359 79.23 -64.00 -38.59
CA TYR A 359 78.22 -63.02 -38.19
C TYR A 359 78.72 -61.56 -38.31
N TYR A 360 79.92 -61.26 -37.80
CA TYR A 360 80.47 -59.90 -37.89
C TYR A 360 80.83 -59.50 -39.32
N ALA A 361 81.35 -60.41 -40.15
CA ALA A 361 81.65 -60.13 -41.55
C ALA A 361 80.38 -59.79 -42.37
N ILE A 362 79.27 -60.49 -42.10
CA ILE A 362 77.95 -60.18 -42.71
C ILE A 362 77.42 -58.83 -42.23
N LEU A 363 77.62 -58.49 -40.95
CA LEU A 363 77.21 -57.20 -40.38
C LEU A 363 78.02 -56.01 -40.95
N GLU A 364 79.31 -56.21 -41.17
CA GLU A 364 80.21 -55.24 -41.81
C GLU A 364 79.76 -55.00 -43.26
N LEU A 365 79.61 -56.06 -44.06
CA LEU A 365 79.11 -56.00 -45.44
C LEU A 365 77.72 -55.35 -45.53
N LYS A 366 76.80 -55.62 -44.58
CA LYS A 366 75.49 -54.93 -44.54
C LYS A 366 75.67 -53.42 -44.36
N THR A 367 76.58 -53.02 -43.46
CA THR A 367 76.86 -51.62 -43.16
C THR A 367 77.50 -50.92 -44.37
N ASP A 368 78.41 -51.59 -45.07
CA ASP A 368 79.01 -51.11 -46.33
C ASP A 368 77.93 -50.85 -47.40
N ILE A 369 76.99 -51.79 -47.58
CA ILE A 369 75.87 -51.68 -48.55
C ILE A 369 74.85 -50.60 -48.14
N GLU A 370 74.63 -50.34 -46.85
CA GLU A 370 73.72 -49.29 -46.38
C GLU A 370 74.37 -47.90 -46.46
N LEU A 371 75.66 -47.76 -46.14
CA LEU A 371 76.41 -46.51 -46.29
C LEU A 371 76.56 -46.12 -47.76
N ALA A 372 76.91 -47.06 -48.63
CA ALA A 372 77.01 -46.82 -50.08
C ALA A 372 75.65 -46.58 -50.77
N TYR A 373 74.53 -46.66 -50.04
CA TYR A 373 73.19 -46.30 -50.50
C TYR A 373 72.68 -44.98 -49.89
N LEU A 374 73.49 -44.32 -49.06
CA LEU A 374 73.22 -43.02 -48.42
C LEU A 374 74.21 -41.93 -48.85
N ALA A 375 75.15 -42.26 -49.74
CA ALA A 375 76.13 -41.38 -50.38
C ALA A 375 75.87 -41.26 -51.89
#